data_AF-A0A2K0SZE3-F1
#
_entry.id   AF-A0A2K0SZE3-F1
#
_cell.length_a   1.000
_cell.length_b   1.000
_cell.length_c   1.000
_cell.angle_alpha   90.00
_cell.angle_beta   90.00
_cell.angle_gamma   90.00
#
_symmetry.space_group_name_H-M   'P 1'
#
loop_
_entity.id
_entity.type
_entity.pdbx_description
1 polymer ?
#
loop_
_entity_poly.entity_id
_entity_poly.type
_entity_poly.pdbx_seq_one_letter_code
_entity_poly.pdbx_strand_id
1 'polypeptide(L)'
;MCVIDSTTCSCSHIENIYAVECGTAGNRCAKQINHSISGSACRKCLANVATEERRIVIADFYDNVKFYLTNALKITDKFDHDVLAPQVQEIVKTMEEQKAFALLELELKIACEAQKKKEYHDDPSVWF
;
A
#
# COMPACT_ATOMS: atom_id res chain seq x y z
N MET A 1 36.50 -6.69 -10.19
CA MET A 1 36.21 -5.55 -9.30
C MET A 1 34.73 -5.32 -9.36
N CYS A 2 34.04 -5.23 -8.22
CA CYS A 2 32.60 -5.01 -8.18
C CYS A 2 32.32 -3.50 -8.14
N VAL A 3 31.32 -3.04 -8.87
CA VAL A 3 30.92 -1.62 -8.88
C VAL A 3 29.52 -1.51 -8.28
N ILE A 4 29.39 -0.68 -7.25
CA ILE A 4 28.17 -0.49 -6.48
C ILE A 4 27.79 0.98 -6.55
N ASP A 5 26.59 1.27 -7.02
CA ASP A 5 26.00 2.60 -6.92
C ASP A 5 25.14 2.64 -5.65
N SER A 6 25.55 3.46 -4.69
CA SER A 6 24.94 3.60 -3.38
C SER A 6 24.22 4.93 -3.28
N THR A 7 22.89 4.89 -3.29
CA THR A 7 22.03 6.07 -3.27
C THR A 7 21.42 6.25 -1.89
N THR A 8 21.71 7.38 -1.23
CA THR A 8 21.01 7.79 0.00
C THR A 8 19.71 8.52 -0.39
N CYS A 9 18.57 7.96 -0.03
CA CYS A 9 17.25 8.53 -0.31
C CYS A 9 16.87 9.61 0.72
N SER A 10 15.85 10.41 0.43
CA SER A 10 15.35 11.44 1.36
C SER A 10 14.74 10.88 2.64
N CYS A 11 14.35 9.60 2.64
CA CYS A 11 13.92 8.86 3.82
C CYS A 11 15.09 8.26 4.63
N SER A 12 16.33 8.69 4.39
CA SER A 12 17.57 8.21 5.05
C SER A 12 17.92 6.73 4.82
N HIS A 13 17.16 6.02 4.00
CA HIS A 13 17.50 4.66 3.55
C HIS A 13 18.54 4.71 2.44
N ILE A 14 19.38 3.67 2.37
CA ILE A 14 20.39 3.50 1.32
C ILE A 14 19.94 2.38 0.38
N GLU A 15 19.83 2.69 -0.91
CA GLU A 15 19.63 1.70 -1.99
C GLU A 15 20.97 1.42 -2.67
N ASN A 16 21.36 0.15 -2.73
CA ASN A 16 22.57 -0.29 -3.41
C ASN A 16 22.19 -1.03 -4.70
N ILE A 17 22.70 -0.57 -5.84
CA ILE A 17 22.56 -1.22 -7.13
C ILE A 17 23.95 -1.72 -7.54
N TYR A 18 24.05 -3.01 -7.86
CA TYR A 18 25.27 -3.60 -8.38
C TYR A 18 25.33 -3.36 -9.89
N ALA A 19 26.18 -2.42 -10.32
CA ALA A 19 26.41 -2.13 -11.73
C ALA A 19 27.29 -3.20 -12.39
N VAL A 20 28.22 -3.79 -11.63
CA VAL A 20 29.05 -4.92 -12.05
C VAL A 20 29.23 -5.87 -10.87
N GLU A 21 28.76 -7.12 -11.02
CA GLU A 21 28.99 -8.20 -10.07
C GLU A 21 30.27 -8.97 -10.40
N CYS A 22 30.92 -9.53 -9.37
CA CYS A 22 32.17 -10.25 -9.54
C CYS A 22 31.88 -11.72 -9.88
N GLY A 23 32.40 -12.22 -11.00
CA GLY A 23 32.10 -13.56 -11.54
C GLY A 23 32.66 -14.77 -10.78
N THR A 24 33.20 -14.61 -9.57
CA THR A 24 33.69 -15.73 -8.74
C THR A 24 33.15 -15.64 -7.32
N ALA A 25 32.23 -16.54 -6.98
CA ALA A 25 31.76 -16.74 -5.62
C ALA A 25 32.91 -17.23 -4.73
N GLY A 26 33.18 -16.53 -3.61
CA GLY A 26 34.08 -17.01 -2.55
C GLY A 26 35.36 -16.20 -2.31
N ASN A 27 35.75 -15.29 -3.20
CA ASN A 27 36.92 -14.42 -2.98
C ASN A 27 36.51 -12.98 -2.64
N ARG A 28 37.19 -12.36 -1.67
CA ARG A 28 37.07 -10.91 -1.40
C ARG A 28 37.53 -10.14 -2.64
N CYS A 29 36.58 -9.53 -3.35
CA CYS A 29 36.86 -8.70 -4.51
C CYS A 29 37.02 -7.22 -4.10
N ALA A 30 37.86 -6.48 -4.82
CA ALA A 30 37.88 -5.02 -4.68
C ALA A 30 36.52 -4.44 -5.10
N LYS A 31 36.02 -3.49 -4.30
CA LYS A 31 34.74 -2.80 -4.52
C LYS A 31 34.99 -1.33 -4.83
N GLN A 32 34.40 -0.83 -5.89
CA GLN A 32 34.25 0.59 -6.15
C GLN A 32 32.82 0.98 -5.76
N ILE A 33 32.67 1.96 -4.86
CA ILE A 33 31.36 2.44 -4.41
C ILE A 33 31.19 3.89 -4.87
N ASN A 34 30.19 4.12 -5.73
CA ASN A 34 29.82 5.46 -6.15
C ASN A 34 28.64 5.93 -5.27
N HIS A 35 28.80 7.05 -4.57
CA HIS A 35 27.77 7.58 -3.71
C HIS A 35 26.95 8.67 -4.41
N SER A 36 25.63 8.61 -4.26
CA SER A 36 24.70 9.64 -4.70
C SER A 36 23.63 9.91 -3.65
N ILE A 37 22.95 11.06 -3.77
CA ILE A 37 21.84 11.44 -2.90
C ILE A 37 20.61 11.64 -3.80
N SER A 38 19.49 11.03 -3.45
CA SER A 38 18.21 11.23 -4.12
C SER A 38 17.27 12.10 -3.27
N GLY A 39 16.57 13.03 -3.93
CA GLY A 39 15.46 13.77 -3.31
C GLY A 39 14.20 12.94 -3.10
N SER A 40 14.11 11.75 -3.70
CA SER A 40 12.98 10.83 -3.55
C SER A 40 13.16 9.88 -2.37
N ALA A 41 12.05 9.42 -1.80
CA ALA A 41 12.05 8.30 -0.87
C ALA A 41 12.47 7.00 -1.61
N CYS A 42 12.98 6.01 -0.87
CA CYS A 42 13.34 4.72 -1.44
C CYS A 42 12.11 3.96 -1.92
N ARG A 43 12.29 2.95 -2.79
CA ARG A 43 11.19 2.17 -3.37
C ARG A 43 10.31 1.52 -2.30
N LYS A 44 10.91 1.04 -1.20
CA LYS A 44 10.18 0.45 -0.07
C LYS A 44 9.28 1.47 0.63
N CYS A 45 9.81 2.65 0.91
CA CYS A 45 9.04 3.73 1.53
C CYS A 45 7.90 4.20 0.63
N LEU A 46 8.16 4.35 -0.68
CA LEU A 46 7.12 4.72 -1.64
C LEU A 46 5.99 3.68 -1.71
N ALA A 47 6.33 2.38 -1.70
CA ALA A 47 5.33 1.31 -1.68
C ALA A 47 4.48 1.32 -0.40
N ASN A 48 5.08 1.64 0.75
CA ASN A 48 4.36 1.76 2.02
C ASN A 48 3.42 2.97 2.01
N VAL A 49 3.86 4.13 1.50
CA VAL A 49 3.01 5.32 1.36
C VAL A 49 1.80 5.03 0.46
N ALA A 50 2.02 4.42 -0.71
CA ALA A 50 0.92 4.06 -1.61
C ALA A 50 -0.06 3.05 -0.97
N THR A 51 0.42 2.17 -0.10
CA THR A 51 -0.42 1.26 0.68
C THR A 51 -1.29 2.01 1.69
N GLU A 52 -0.69 2.97 2.39
CA GLU A 52 -1.40 3.79 3.38
C GLU A 52 -2.45 4.69 2.73
N GLU A 53 -2.13 5.32 1.60
CA GLU A 53 -3.09 6.12 0.83
C GLU A 53 -4.32 5.29 0.41
N ARG A 54 -4.12 4.06 -0.05
CA ARG A 54 -5.22 3.13 -0.39
C ARG A 54 -6.09 2.82 0.83
N ARG A 55 -5.50 2.64 2.02
CA ARG A 55 -6.24 2.41 3.27
C ARG A 55 -7.07 3.64 3.67
N ILE A 56 -6.46 4.82 3.64
CA ILE A 56 -7.12 6.09 3.98
C ILE A 56 -8.32 6.33 3.08
N VAL A 57 -8.19 6.15 1.76
CA VAL A 57 -9.30 6.35 0.81
C VAL A 57 -10.49 5.44 1.12
N ILE A 58 -10.26 4.17 1.45
CA ILE A 58 -11.34 3.25 1.85
C ILE A 58 -11.96 3.72 3.16
N ALA A 59 -11.14 4.07 4.15
CA ALA A 59 -11.64 4.49 5.45
C ALA A 59 -12.51 5.75 5.36
N ASP A 60 -12.01 6.78 4.67
CA ASP A 60 -12.71 8.04 4.45
C ASP A 60 -14.02 7.84 3.71
N PHE A 61 -14.07 6.95 2.70
CA PHE A 61 -15.31 6.65 1.99
C PHE A 61 -16.40 6.14 2.93
N TYR A 62 -16.11 5.12 3.74
CA TYR A 62 -17.09 4.54 4.67
C TYR A 62 -17.47 5.51 5.78
N ASP A 63 -16.52 6.28 6.32
CA ASP A 63 -16.78 7.28 7.35
C ASP A 63 -17.70 8.39 6.83
N ASN A 64 -17.48 8.85 5.60
CA ASN A 64 -18.36 9.82 4.93
C ASN A 64 -19.76 9.27 4.67
N VAL A 65 -19.87 8.03 4.15
CA VAL A 65 -21.19 7.40 3.91
C VAL A 65 -21.96 7.25 5.23
N LYS A 66 -21.31 6.77 6.29
CA LYS A 66 -21.91 6.64 7.61
C LYS A 66 -22.36 8.00 8.16
N PHE A 67 -21.56 9.05 7.97
CA PHE A 67 -21.94 10.42 8.32
C PHE A 67 -23.21 10.88 7.59
N TYR A 68 -23.29 10.69 6.27
CA TYR A 68 -24.48 11.06 5.49
C TYR A 68 -25.71 10.26 5.91
N LEU A 69 -25.59 8.95 6.12
CA LEU A 69 -26.69 8.10 6.58
C LEU A 69 -27.18 8.49 7.97
N THR A 70 -26.26 8.84 8.88
CA THR A 70 -26.62 9.33 10.22
C THR A 70 -27.40 10.65 10.15
N ASN A 71 -27.03 11.53 9.22
CA ASN A 71 -27.78 12.76 8.98
C ASN A 71 -29.15 12.48 8.35
N ALA A 72 -29.24 11.51 7.42
CA ALA A 72 -30.52 11.07 6.86
C ALA A 72 -31.44 10.51 7.96
N LEU A 73 -30.92 9.69 8.87
CA LEU A 73 -31.67 9.14 10.01
C LEU A 73 -32.30 10.24 10.87
N LYS A 74 -31.57 11.32 11.18
CA LYS A 74 -32.12 12.47 11.93
C LYS A 74 -33.26 13.19 11.20
N ILE A 75 -33.29 13.12 9.86
CA ILE A 75 -34.38 13.69 9.07
C ILE A 75 -35.60 12.76 9.12
N THR A 76 -35.39 11.44 9.26
CA THR A 76 -36.51 10.48 9.36
C THR A 76 -37.42 10.71 10.55
N ASP A 77 -36.90 11.28 11.65
CA ASP A 77 -37.71 11.70 12.82
C ASP A 77 -38.77 12.76 12.49
N LYS A 78 -38.66 13.43 11.33
CA LYS A 78 -39.61 14.45 10.85
C LYS A 78 -40.66 13.90 9.89
N PHE A 79 -40.55 12.64 9.48
CA PHE A 79 -41.50 11.99 8.61
C PHE A 79 -42.43 11.09 9.42
N ASP A 80 -43.73 11.15 9.11
CA ASP A 80 -44.74 10.24 9.66
C ASP A 80 -44.70 8.91 8.90
N HIS A 81 -43.57 8.20 9.00
CA HIS A 81 -43.32 6.97 8.24
C HIS A 81 -42.49 5.95 9.03
N ASP A 82 -43.18 5.03 9.71
CA ASP A 82 -42.63 4.05 10.66
C ASP A 82 -41.58 3.08 10.06
N VAL A 83 -41.52 2.96 8.74
CA VAL A 83 -40.63 2.00 8.06
C VAL A 83 -39.25 2.59 7.73
N LEU A 84 -39.15 3.91 7.53
CA LEU A 84 -37.95 4.50 6.94
C LEU A 84 -36.80 4.60 7.94
N ALA A 85 -37.09 5.01 9.18
CA ALA A 85 -36.07 5.13 10.23
C ALA A 85 -35.39 3.79 10.56
N PRO A 86 -36.11 2.67 10.76
CA PRO A 86 -35.48 1.36 10.95
C PRO A 86 -34.58 0.93 9.79
N GLN A 87 -35.00 1.14 8.54
CA GLN A 87 -34.22 0.79 7.36
C GLN A 87 -32.88 1.54 7.32
N VAL A 88 -32.90 2.86 7.53
CA VAL A 88 -31.66 3.66 7.53
C VAL A 88 -30.78 3.26 8.71
N GLN A 89 -31.36 2.98 9.88
CA GLN A 89 -30.61 2.54 11.06
C GLN A 89 -29.91 1.19 10.83
N GLU A 90 -30.54 0.23 10.16
CA GLU A 90 -29.92 -1.05 9.80
C GLU A 90 -28.73 -0.84 8.87
N ILE A 91 -28.87 0.01 7.84
CA ILE A 91 -27.76 0.34 6.95
C ILE A 91 -26.60 0.93 7.75
N VAL A 92 -26.85 1.92 8.62
CA VAL A 92 -25.81 2.54 9.47
C VAL A 92 -25.07 1.50 10.33
N LYS A 93 -25.79 0.52 10.91
CA LYS A 93 -25.18 -0.53 11.75
C LYS A 93 -24.17 -1.38 10.98
N THR A 94 -24.42 -1.64 9.69
CA THR A 94 -23.54 -2.49 8.86
C THR A 94 -22.30 -1.77 8.32
N MET A 95 -22.21 -0.44 8.41
CA MET A 95 -21.13 0.33 7.77
C MET A 95 -19.73 -0.01 8.30
N GLU A 96 -19.57 -0.22 9.61
CA GLU A 96 -18.26 -0.58 10.18
C GLU A 96 -17.81 -1.98 9.76
N GLU A 97 -18.74 -2.93 9.67
CA GLU A 97 -18.45 -4.28 9.19
C GLU A 97 -18.02 -4.26 7.72
N GLN A 98 -18.76 -3.51 6.88
CA GLN A 98 -18.41 -3.35 5.47
C GLN A 98 -17.05 -2.66 5.28
N LYS A 99 -16.73 -1.63 6.09
CA LYS A 99 -15.42 -0.99 6.13
C LYS A 99 -14.32 -1.98 6.45
N ALA A 100 -14.51 -2.81 7.48
CA ALA A 100 -13.55 -3.85 7.87
C ALA A 100 -13.33 -4.87 6.74
N PHE A 101 -14.39 -5.33 6.08
CA PHE A 101 -14.28 -6.25 4.94
C PHE A 101 -13.50 -5.64 3.77
N ALA A 102 -13.78 -4.37 3.42
CA ALA A 102 -13.07 -3.69 2.33
C ALA A 102 -11.57 -3.52 2.64
N LEU A 103 -11.21 -3.21 3.89
CA LEU A 103 -9.82 -3.11 4.32
C LEU A 103 -9.11 -4.47 4.29
N LEU A 104 -9.78 -5.55 4.70
CA LEU A 104 -9.24 -6.91 4.58
C LEU A 104 -9.03 -7.32 3.11
N GLU A 105 -9.98 -6.99 2.24
CA GLU A 105 -9.85 -7.26 0.81
C GLU A 105 -8.66 -6.50 0.20
N LEU A 106 -8.41 -5.25 0.63
CA LEU A 106 -7.24 -4.49 0.24
C LEU A 106 -5.94 -5.17 0.71
N GLU A 107 -5.88 -5.65 1.94
CA GLU A 107 -4.72 -6.37 2.48
C GLU A 107 -4.42 -7.64 1.67
N LEU A 108 -5.46 -8.41 1.32
CA LEU A 108 -5.34 -9.59 0.47
C LEU A 108 -4.83 -9.24 -0.93
N LYS A 109 -5.36 -8.16 -1.54
CA LYS A 109 -4.88 -7.68 -2.85
C LYS A 109 -3.41 -7.29 -2.81
N ILE A 110 -2.98 -6.57 -1.78
CA ILE A 110 -1.58 -6.18 -1.59
C ILE A 110 -0.68 -7.42 -1.42
N ALA A 111 -1.12 -8.42 -0.66
CA ALA A 111 -0.39 -9.67 -0.52
C ALA A 111 -0.25 -10.41 -1.86
N CYS A 112 -1.33 -10.50 -2.66
CA CYS A 112 -1.28 -11.09 -4.00
C CYS A 112 -0.38 -10.30 -4.96
N GLU A 113 -0.45 -8.96 -4.94
CA GLU A 113 0.43 -8.09 -5.73
C GLU A 113 1.90 -8.29 -5.36
N ALA A 114 2.21 -8.45 -4.06
CA ALA A 114 3.55 -8.73 -3.58
C ALA A 114 4.05 -10.13 -4.00
N GLN A 115 3.18 -11.14 -3.98
CA GLN A 115 3.52 -12.50 -4.43
C GLN A 115 3.82 -12.52 -5.94
N LYS A 116 2.97 -11.92 -6.77
CA LYS A 116 3.19 -11.84 -8.23
C LYS A 116 4.51 -11.14 -8.58
N LYS A 117 4.89 -10.11 -7.83
CA LYS A 117 6.19 -9.42 -8.02
C LYS A 117 7.37 -10.33 -7.70
N LYS A 118 7.26 -11.21 -6.70
CA LYS A 118 8.30 -12.21 -6.40
C LYS A 118 8.40 -13.25 -7.50
N GLU A 119 7.26 -13.81 -7.92
CA GLU A 119 7.19 -14.80 -9.00
C GLU A 119 7.77 -14.26 -10.31
N TYR A 120 7.48 -13.01 -10.68
CA TYR A 120 8.07 -12.36 -11.85
C TYR A 120 9.60 -12.16 -11.74
N HIS A 121 10.10 -11.85 -10.55
CA HIS A 121 11.54 -11.68 -10.32
C HIS A 121 12.30 -13.01 -10.34
N ASP A 122 11.65 -14.10 -9.91
CA ASP A 122 12.23 -15.44 -9.82
C ASP A 122 12.07 -16.26 -11.12
N ASP A 123 11.36 -15.77 -12.14
CA ASP A 123 11.22 -16.42 -13.44
C ASP A 123 12.51 -16.28 -14.29
N PRO A 124 13.25 -17.37 -14.55
CA PRO A 124 14.49 -17.32 -15.32
C PRO A 124 14.28 -16.85 -16.76
N SER A 125 13.08 -17.03 -17.33
CA SER A 125 12.78 -16.66 -18.73
C SER A 125 12.64 -15.15 -18.96
N VAL A 126 12.54 -14.36 -17.89
CA VAL A 126 12.48 -12.88 -17.95
C VAL A 126 13.87 -12.28 -18.11
N TRP A 127 14.93 -13.05 -17.82
CA TRP A 127 16.33 -12.64 -17.87
C TRP A 127 17.09 -13.12 -19.11
N PHE A 128 16.43 -13.81 -20.05
CA PHE A 128 17.01 -14.34 -21.29
C PHE A 128 16.35 -13.78 -22.55
#